data_AF-N8V682-F1
#
_entry.id   AF-N8V682-F1
#
_cell.length_a   1.000
_cell.length_b   1.000
_cell.length_c   1.000
_cell.angle_alpha   90.00
_cell.angle_beta   90.00
_cell.angle_gamma   90.00
#
_symmetry.space_group_name_H-M   'P 1'
#
loop_
_entity.id
_entity.type
_entity.pdbx_description
1 polymer ?
#
loop_
_entity_poly.entity_id
_entity_poly.type
_entity_poly.pdbx_seq_one_letter_code
_entity_poly.pdbx_strand_id
1 'polypeptide(L)'
;MQLLLANTKLEEVIYFFTHRGLKDQNAFGEMGKRKAILRKSLEALSTREAFDCYTGKGILSIYENDLRSAISHFKYAYNMTNHSVSSSMNYANVLMLNGEHTSAIEIYMAAISNAQNDKQVFSDIFKTLCPYGYLKEVEQLREIASIELNDEQERLLKIANKTSKFLSEISVPLEIFRFYRTLMDTVFYKYFTFTSDYREETQCDLSRSQFSTTIYLPLNESDESAEFVLGQMNDDFQDLILTKRRECYSETLSEFRKVSERLNYYFGLDYSYKHENDNQQVA
;
A
#
# COMPACT_ATOMS: atom_id res chain seq x y z
N MET A 1 -30.88 -9.52 -2.29
CA MET A 1 -29.43 -9.52 -2.51
C MET A 1 -28.98 -10.95 -2.76
N GLN A 2 -28.84 -11.34 -4.03
CA GLN A 2 -28.37 -12.67 -4.40
C GLN A 2 -26.85 -12.70 -4.15
N LEU A 3 -26.41 -13.55 -3.23
CA LEU A 3 -24.99 -13.84 -3.03
C LEU A 3 -24.44 -14.38 -4.36
N LEU A 4 -23.67 -13.56 -5.08
CA LEU A 4 -22.81 -14.05 -6.16
C LEU A 4 -21.82 -15.01 -5.51
N LEU A 5 -22.06 -16.31 -5.67
CA LEU A 5 -21.12 -17.34 -5.25
C LEU A 5 -19.85 -17.16 -6.08
N ALA A 6 -18.70 -17.00 -5.42
CA ALA A 6 -17.40 -16.99 -6.08
C ALA A 6 -17.22 -18.29 -6.89
N ASN A 7 -16.76 -18.18 -8.14
CA ASN A 7 -16.59 -19.30 -9.07
C ASN A 7 -15.29 -20.07 -8.81
N THR A 8 -14.27 -19.42 -8.23
CA THR A 8 -13.00 -20.05 -7.84
C THR A 8 -12.66 -19.79 -6.38
N LYS A 9 -11.71 -20.56 -5.82
CA LYS A 9 -11.21 -20.30 -4.46
C LYS A 9 -10.41 -19.01 -4.36
N LEU A 10 -9.70 -18.64 -5.43
CA LEU A 10 -9.03 -17.35 -5.48
C LEU A 10 -10.05 -16.21 -5.43
N GLU A 11 -11.16 -16.31 -6.17
CA GLU A 11 -12.25 -15.32 -6.11
C GLU A 11 -12.87 -15.23 -4.71
N GLU A 12 -13.01 -16.35 -4.00
CA GLU A 12 -13.50 -16.36 -2.61
C GLU A 12 -12.54 -15.62 -1.67
N VAL A 13 -11.23 -15.85 -1.80
CA VAL A 13 -10.20 -15.14 -1.05
C VAL A 13 -10.22 -13.65 -1.38
N ILE A 14 -10.33 -13.29 -2.66
CA ILE A 14 -10.43 -11.89 -3.09
C ILE A 14 -11.64 -11.24 -2.44
N TYR A 15 -12.82 -11.86 -2.58
CA TYR A 15 -14.05 -11.35 -2.00
C TYR A 15 -13.96 -11.06 -0.50
N PHE A 16 -13.35 -11.95 0.28
CA PHE A 16 -13.29 -11.79 1.75
C PHE A 16 -12.14 -10.92 2.25
N PHE A 17 -11.03 -10.79 1.52
CA PHE A 17 -9.83 -10.14 2.04
C PHE A 17 -9.42 -8.88 1.30
N THR A 18 -10.18 -8.52 0.26
CA THR A 18 -9.93 -7.33 -0.56
C THR A 18 -11.16 -6.40 -0.60
N HIS A 19 -12.12 -6.58 0.30
CA HIS A 19 -13.19 -5.59 0.50
C HIS A 19 -12.59 -4.30 1.07
N ARG A 20 -13.12 -3.14 0.71
CA ARG A 20 -12.65 -1.86 1.30
C ARG A 20 -13.04 -1.78 2.78
N GLY A 21 -12.20 -1.15 3.59
CA GLY A 21 -12.46 -0.85 5.00
C GLY A 21 -11.54 -1.59 5.99
N LEU A 22 -11.95 -1.53 7.26
CA LEU A 22 -11.21 -2.12 8.38
C LEU A 22 -11.15 -3.64 8.27
N LYS A 23 -9.98 -4.19 8.63
CA LYS A 23 -9.77 -5.62 8.78
C LYS A 23 -10.38 -6.11 10.10
N ASP A 24 -10.98 -7.29 10.07
CA ASP A 24 -11.30 -8.02 11.29
C ASP A 24 -10.03 -8.77 11.78
N GLN A 25 -9.35 -8.15 12.73
CA GLN A 25 -8.16 -8.72 13.36
C GLN A 25 -8.48 -9.77 14.43
N ASN A 26 -9.76 -10.00 14.78
CA ASN A 26 -10.12 -10.95 15.82
C ASN A 26 -9.79 -12.39 15.43
N ALA A 27 -8.91 -13.03 16.20
CA ALA A 27 -8.48 -14.41 15.94
C ALA A 27 -9.60 -15.45 16.14
N PHE A 28 -10.56 -15.17 17.03
CA PHE A 28 -11.61 -16.12 17.44
C PHE A 28 -13.01 -15.80 16.89
N GLY A 29 -13.11 -14.78 16.03
CA GLY A 29 -14.36 -14.37 15.37
C GLY A 29 -14.73 -15.25 14.18
N GLU A 30 -15.84 -14.90 13.52
CA GLU A 30 -16.28 -15.55 12.27
C GLU A 30 -15.19 -15.46 11.19
N MET A 31 -14.53 -14.30 11.09
CA MET A 31 -13.42 -14.12 10.15
C MET A 31 -12.24 -15.03 10.49
N GLY A 32 -11.92 -15.24 11.77
CA GLY A 32 -10.90 -16.21 12.21
C GLY A 32 -11.19 -17.63 11.71
N LYS A 33 -12.44 -18.09 11.85
CA LYS A 33 -12.88 -19.40 11.32
C LYS A 33 -12.78 -19.44 9.80
N ARG A 34 -13.17 -18.36 9.12
CA ARG A 34 -13.11 -18.25 7.65
C ARG A 34 -11.68 -18.32 7.13
N LYS A 35 -10.74 -17.59 7.75
CA LYS A 35 -9.30 -17.65 7.44
C LYS A 35 -8.77 -19.09 7.54
N ALA A 36 -9.12 -19.83 8.59
CA ALA A 36 -8.71 -21.23 8.75
C ALA A 36 -9.27 -22.15 7.64
N ILE A 37 -10.54 -22.00 7.29
CA ILE A 37 -11.18 -22.77 6.20
C ILE A 37 -10.52 -22.47 4.85
N LEU A 38 -10.29 -21.20 4.55
CA LEU A 38 -9.67 -20.77 3.29
C LEU A 38 -8.22 -21.24 3.19
N ARG A 39 -7.44 -21.17 4.29
CA ARG A 39 -6.07 -21.71 4.31
C ARG A 39 -6.04 -23.19 3.96
N LYS A 40 -6.92 -24.00 4.57
CA LYS A 40 -7.03 -25.44 4.27
C LYS A 40 -7.48 -25.68 2.81
N SER A 41 -8.41 -24.86 2.32
CA SER A 41 -8.93 -24.98 0.95
C SER A 41 -7.85 -24.65 -0.08
N LEU A 42 -7.08 -23.58 0.12
CA LEU A 42 -5.95 -23.22 -0.74
C LEU A 42 -4.88 -24.32 -0.72
N GLU A 43 -4.56 -24.89 0.45
CA GLU A 43 -3.59 -25.99 0.54
C GLU A 43 -3.97 -27.18 -0.34
N ALA A 44 -5.26 -27.53 -0.38
CA ALA A 44 -5.78 -28.61 -1.22
C ALA A 44 -5.63 -28.35 -2.73
N LEU A 45 -5.44 -27.08 -3.14
CA LEU A 45 -5.23 -26.68 -4.54
C LEU A 45 -3.76 -26.67 -4.96
N SER A 46 -2.82 -26.79 -4.01
CA SER A 46 -1.37 -26.62 -4.25
C SER A 46 -0.80 -27.47 -5.39
N THR A 47 -1.37 -28.65 -5.65
CA THR A 47 -0.90 -29.58 -6.69
C THR A 47 -1.62 -29.43 -8.04
N ARG A 48 -2.78 -28.77 -8.09
CA ARG A 48 -3.65 -28.70 -9.29
C ARG A 48 -3.77 -27.29 -9.85
N GLU A 49 -3.91 -26.31 -8.97
CA GLU A 49 -4.11 -24.90 -9.28
C GLU A 49 -3.11 -24.08 -8.45
N ALA A 50 -1.83 -24.39 -8.64
CA ALA A 50 -0.77 -23.85 -7.80
C ALA A 50 -0.70 -22.31 -7.88
N PHE A 51 -0.88 -21.71 -9.06
CA PHE A 51 -0.92 -20.25 -9.19
C PHE A 51 -2.00 -19.60 -8.30
N ASP A 52 -3.24 -20.11 -8.36
CA ASP A 52 -4.37 -19.62 -7.55
C ASP A 52 -4.14 -19.87 -6.06
N CYS A 53 -3.60 -21.04 -5.72
CA CYS A 53 -3.20 -21.38 -4.36
C CYS A 53 -2.23 -20.34 -3.78
N TYR A 54 -1.11 -20.08 -4.47
CA TYR A 54 -0.05 -19.22 -3.96
C TYR A 54 -0.44 -17.73 -4.01
N THR A 55 -1.18 -17.30 -5.03
CA THR A 55 -1.75 -15.95 -5.06
C THR A 55 -2.73 -15.74 -3.90
N GLY A 56 -3.63 -16.69 -3.68
CA GLY A 56 -4.60 -16.62 -2.59
C GLY A 56 -3.95 -16.67 -1.20
N LYS A 57 -2.90 -17.49 -1.02
CA LYS A 57 -2.09 -17.51 0.21
C LYS A 57 -1.37 -16.18 0.43
N GLY A 58 -0.86 -15.56 -0.63
CA GLY A 58 -0.26 -14.23 -0.59
C GLY A 58 -1.23 -13.17 -0.08
N ILE A 59 -2.43 -13.11 -0.67
CA ILE A 59 -3.51 -12.19 -0.27
C ILE A 59 -3.90 -12.40 1.20
N LEU A 60 -4.11 -13.65 1.61
CA LEU A 60 -4.43 -13.98 3.00
C LEU A 60 -3.31 -13.56 3.96
N SER A 61 -2.05 -13.76 3.57
CA SER A 61 -0.89 -13.37 4.39
C SER A 61 -0.80 -11.83 4.55
N ILE A 62 -1.09 -11.06 3.50
CA ILE A 62 -1.22 -9.58 3.60
C ILE A 62 -2.34 -9.21 4.57
N TYR A 63 -3.50 -9.88 4.49
CA TYR A 63 -4.60 -9.61 5.41
C TYR A 63 -4.19 -9.87 6.87
N GLU A 64 -3.41 -10.93 7.11
CA GLU A 64 -2.90 -11.32 8.42
C GLU A 64 -1.66 -10.53 8.87
N ASN A 65 -1.23 -9.53 8.09
CA ASN A 65 -0.05 -8.70 8.35
C ASN A 65 1.28 -9.50 8.39
N ASP A 66 1.31 -10.67 7.75
CA ASP A 66 2.50 -11.50 7.56
C ASP A 66 3.11 -11.23 6.17
N LEU A 67 3.77 -10.07 6.04
CA LEU A 67 4.41 -9.65 4.80
C LEU A 67 5.50 -10.63 4.34
N ARG A 68 6.19 -11.28 5.28
CA ARG A 68 7.25 -12.25 4.96
C ARG A 68 6.67 -13.46 4.24
N SER A 69 5.59 -14.05 4.76
CA SER A 69 4.90 -15.14 4.09
C SER A 69 4.27 -14.68 2.77
N ALA A 70 3.68 -13.47 2.74
CA ALA A 70 3.12 -12.91 1.52
C ALA A 70 4.15 -12.81 0.38
N ILE A 71 5.35 -12.26 0.67
CA ILE A 71 6.49 -12.21 -0.26
C ILE A 71 6.84 -13.61 -0.77
N SER A 72 6.96 -14.59 0.14
CA SER A 72 7.30 -15.97 -0.26
C SER A 72 6.25 -16.58 -1.19
N HIS A 73 4.96 -16.39 -0.89
CA HIS A 73 3.87 -16.92 -1.69
C HIS A 73 3.77 -16.24 -3.06
N PHE A 74 3.85 -14.90 -3.12
CA PHE A 74 3.81 -14.18 -4.40
C PHE A 74 5.04 -14.44 -5.25
N LYS A 75 6.23 -14.57 -4.64
CA LYS A 75 7.44 -14.99 -5.38
C LYS A 75 7.26 -16.35 -6.03
N TYR A 76 6.63 -17.30 -5.33
CA TYR A 76 6.35 -18.61 -5.91
C TYR A 76 5.37 -18.49 -7.08
N ALA A 77 4.26 -17.76 -6.92
CA ALA A 77 3.30 -17.50 -8.00
C ALA A 77 3.96 -16.82 -9.22
N TYR A 78 4.81 -15.82 -8.99
CA TYR A 78 5.59 -15.10 -10.00
C TYR A 78 6.48 -16.04 -10.84
N ASN A 79 7.23 -16.94 -10.20
CA ASN A 79 8.08 -17.89 -10.91
C ASN A 79 7.27 -18.94 -11.69
N MET A 80 6.10 -19.34 -11.20
CA MET A 80 5.27 -20.36 -11.86
C MET A 80 4.62 -19.88 -13.15
N THR A 81 4.24 -18.61 -13.23
CA THR A 81 3.58 -18.02 -14.40
C THR A 81 4.58 -17.54 -15.45
N ASN A 82 5.87 -17.82 -15.25
CA ASN A 82 6.95 -17.25 -16.04
C ASN A 82 6.85 -15.71 -16.08
N HIS A 83 6.58 -15.10 -14.91
CA HIS A 83 6.50 -13.66 -14.70
C HIS A 83 5.34 -12.97 -15.43
N SER A 84 4.15 -13.59 -15.40
CA SER A 84 2.94 -12.94 -15.93
C SER A 84 2.70 -11.59 -15.25
N VAL A 85 2.12 -10.63 -15.98
CA VAL A 85 1.90 -9.26 -15.50
C VAL A 85 1.21 -9.22 -14.14
N SER A 86 0.12 -9.98 -13.96
CA SER A 86 -0.62 -10.03 -12.70
C SER A 86 0.22 -10.54 -11.52
N SER A 87 1.01 -11.58 -11.73
CA SER A 87 1.90 -12.13 -10.71
C SER A 87 3.06 -11.18 -10.38
N SER A 88 3.58 -10.48 -11.39
CA SER A 88 4.60 -9.44 -11.25
C SER A 88 4.10 -8.28 -10.40
N MET A 89 2.88 -7.79 -10.68
CA MET A 89 2.25 -6.71 -9.92
C MET A 89 2.03 -7.10 -8.46
N ASN A 90 1.47 -8.29 -8.19
CA ASN A 90 1.27 -8.76 -6.81
C ASN A 90 2.59 -8.89 -6.04
N TYR A 91 3.62 -9.43 -6.68
CA TYR A 91 4.93 -9.59 -6.06
C TYR A 91 5.63 -8.24 -5.80
N ALA A 92 5.61 -7.34 -6.79
CA ALA A 92 6.19 -6.01 -6.63
C ALA A 92 5.44 -5.17 -5.58
N ASN A 93 4.10 -5.22 -5.53
CA ASN A 93 3.30 -4.51 -4.54
C ASN A 93 3.65 -4.92 -3.10
N VAL A 94 3.82 -6.22 -2.83
CA VAL A 94 4.19 -6.66 -1.48
C VAL A 94 5.64 -6.30 -1.13
N LEU A 95 6.55 -6.26 -2.11
CA LEU A 95 7.93 -5.79 -1.91
C LEU A 95 7.96 -4.29 -1.61
N MET A 96 7.15 -3.48 -2.30
CA MET A 96 6.97 -2.06 -1.98
C MET A 96 6.51 -1.89 -0.53
N LEU A 97 5.46 -2.60 -0.13
CA LEU A 97 4.93 -2.52 1.23
C LEU A 97 5.96 -2.94 2.30
N ASN A 98 6.86 -3.88 1.97
CA ASN A 98 7.93 -4.31 2.86
C ASN A 98 9.17 -3.40 2.86
N GLY A 99 9.19 -2.36 2.01
CA GLY A 99 10.34 -1.45 1.86
C GLY A 99 11.44 -1.92 0.91
N GLU A 100 11.26 -3.05 0.21
CA GLU A 100 12.18 -3.60 -0.79
C GLU A 100 11.99 -2.92 -2.16
N HIS A 101 12.03 -1.58 -2.18
CA HIS A 101 11.59 -0.78 -3.33
C HIS A 101 12.42 -1.01 -4.59
N THR A 102 13.74 -1.20 -4.47
CA THR A 102 14.62 -1.43 -5.63
C THR A 102 14.18 -2.66 -6.41
N SER A 103 13.97 -3.80 -5.73
CA SER A 103 13.52 -5.03 -6.36
C SER A 103 12.09 -4.92 -6.90
N ALA A 104 11.22 -4.19 -6.21
CA ALA A 104 9.86 -3.94 -6.70
C ALA A 104 9.86 -3.13 -8.01
N ILE A 105 10.66 -2.06 -8.08
CA ILE A 105 10.81 -1.20 -9.27
C ILE A 105 11.32 -2.01 -10.46
N GLU A 106 12.33 -2.87 -10.27
CA GLU A 106 12.82 -3.76 -11.33
C GLU A 106 11.71 -4.64 -11.91
N ILE A 107 10.89 -5.23 -11.04
CA ILE A 107 9.77 -6.08 -11.45
C ILE A 107 8.68 -5.27 -12.16
N TYR A 108 8.34 -4.06 -11.67
CA TYR A 108 7.38 -3.18 -12.33
C TYR A 108 7.83 -2.79 -13.74
N MET A 109 9.10 -2.42 -13.92
CA MET A 109 9.63 -2.03 -15.23
C MET A 109 9.62 -3.20 -16.21
N ALA A 110 9.90 -4.42 -15.74
CA ALA A 110 9.76 -5.62 -16.55
C ALA A 110 8.27 -5.90 -16.90
N ALA A 111 7.36 -5.73 -15.95
CA ALA A 111 5.93 -5.96 -16.15
C ALA A 111 5.32 -5.03 -17.19
N ILE A 112 5.59 -3.72 -17.11
CA ILE A 112 5.08 -2.74 -18.08
C ILE A 112 5.73 -2.89 -19.45
N SER A 113 6.99 -3.34 -19.52
CA SER A 113 7.65 -3.66 -20.80
C SER A 113 6.95 -4.81 -21.52
N ASN A 114 6.46 -5.80 -20.78
CA ASN A 114 5.67 -6.92 -21.33
C ASN A 114 4.20 -6.56 -21.61
N ALA A 115 3.70 -5.47 -21.01
CA ALA A 115 2.34 -4.97 -21.14
C ALA A 115 2.31 -3.55 -21.73
N GLN A 116 3.11 -3.32 -22.78
CA GLN A 116 3.27 -1.98 -23.33
C GLN A 116 1.91 -1.40 -23.76
N ASN A 117 1.63 -0.16 -23.38
CA ASN A 117 0.35 0.54 -23.58
C ASN A 117 -0.84 0.03 -22.74
N ASP A 118 -0.64 -0.88 -21.78
CA ASP A 118 -1.69 -1.23 -20.82
C ASP A 118 -1.87 -0.10 -19.80
N LYS A 119 -2.98 0.64 -19.96
CA LYS A 119 -3.30 1.81 -19.11
C LYS A 119 -3.54 1.44 -17.66
N GLN A 120 -4.06 0.25 -17.38
CA GLN A 120 -4.35 -0.18 -16.01
C GLN A 120 -3.04 -0.49 -15.30
N VAL A 121 -2.18 -1.31 -15.93
CA VAL A 121 -0.85 -1.65 -15.38
C VAL A 121 -0.02 -0.38 -15.20
N PHE A 122 0.00 0.50 -16.20
CA PHE A 122 0.66 1.80 -16.09
C PHE A 122 0.13 2.61 -14.90
N SER A 123 -1.19 2.73 -14.77
CA SER A 123 -1.82 3.49 -13.68
C SER A 123 -1.48 2.92 -12.31
N ASP A 124 -1.49 1.60 -12.15
CA ASP A 124 -1.20 0.94 -10.86
C ASP A 124 0.27 1.14 -10.44
N ILE A 125 1.22 0.99 -11.38
CA ILE A 125 2.63 1.27 -11.12
C ILE A 125 2.82 2.76 -10.82
N PHE A 126 2.22 3.64 -11.61
CA PHE A 126 2.32 5.09 -11.43
C PHE A 126 1.81 5.53 -10.05
N LYS A 127 0.63 5.05 -9.65
CA LYS A 127 0.03 5.37 -8.33
C LYS A 127 0.85 4.81 -7.18
N THR A 128 1.65 3.77 -7.41
CA THR A 128 2.57 3.22 -6.41
C THR A 128 3.87 4.03 -6.32
N LEU A 129 4.51 4.35 -7.44
CA LEU A 129 5.84 4.98 -7.46
C LEU A 129 5.81 6.50 -7.23
N CYS A 130 4.80 7.18 -7.78
CA CYS A 130 4.75 8.65 -7.77
C CYS A 130 4.66 9.24 -6.35
N PRO A 131 3.79 8.75 -5.43
CA PRO A 131 3.72 9.28 -4.07
C PRO A 131 5.02 9.13 -3.26
N TYR A 132 5.84 8.14 -3.59
CA TYR A 132 7.17 7.91 -2.99
C TYR A 132 8.27 8.79 -3.58
N GLY A 133 7.95 9.63 -4.56
CA GLY A 133 8.92 10.51 -5.21
C GLY A 133 9.96 9.76 -6.04
N TYR A 134 9.62 8.60 -6.60
CA TYR A 134 10.44 7.90 -7.60
C TYR A 134 10.27 8.55 -8.98
N LEU A 135 10.62 9.84 -9.08
CA LEU A 135 10.31 10.68 -10.24
C LEU A 135 11.05 10.22 -11.50
N LYS A 136 12.29 9.76 -11.38
CA LYS A 136 13.08 9.22 -12.48
C LYS A 136 12.45 7.94 -13.03
N GLU A 137 12.03 7.05 -12.14
CA GLU A 137 11.37 5.80 -12.51
C GLU A 137 9.99 6.07 -13.11
N VAL A 138 9.25 7.08 -12.64
CA VAL A 138 8.00 7.52 -13.26
C VAL A 138 8.23 8.07 -14.67
N GLU A 139 9.32 8.79 -14.93
CA GLU A 139 9.69 9.20 -16.29
C GLU A 139 9.99 7.99 -17.19
N GLN A 140 10.79 7.04 -16.72
CA GLN A 140 11.07 5.79 -17.44
C GLN A 140 9.79 4.99 -17.72
N LEU A 141 8.90 4.88 -16.75
CA LEU A 141 7.60 4.23 -16.89
C LEU A 141 6.78 4.84 -18.03
N ARG A 142 6.76 6.18 -18.13
CA ARG A 142 6.07 6.91 -19.19
C ARG A 142 6.70 6.68 -20.56
N GLU A 143 8.03 6.63 -20.64
CA GLU A 143 8.74 6.33 -21.88
C GLU A 143 8.43 4.92 -22.38
N ILE A 144 8.50 3.92 -21.50
CA ILE A 144 8.20 2.53 -21.84
C ILE A 144 6.74 2.40 -22.29
N ALA A 145 5.81 2.93 -21.49
CA ALA A 145 4.39 2.73 -21.71
C ALA A 145 3.82 3.58 -22.86
N SER A 146 4.47 4.69 -23.22
CA SER A 146 4.00 5.66 -24.22
C SER A 146 2.55 6.12 -23.98
N ILE A 147 2.17 6.25 -22.71
CA ILE A 147 0.83 6.65 -22.25
C ILE A 147 0.86 8.10 -21.76
N GLU A 148 -0.09 8.91 -22.25
CA GLU A 148 -0.35 10.24 -21.73
C GLU A 148 -0.99 10.17 -20.33
N LEU A 149 -0.61 11.10 -19.46
CA LEU A 149 -1.17 11.18 -18.12
C LEU A 149 -2.60 11.73 -18.18
N ASN A 150 -3.47 11.20 -17.34
CA ASN A 150 -4.77 11.83 -17.06
C ASN A 150 -4.63 12.93 -16.00
N ASP A 151 -5.68 13.73 -15.81
CA ASP A 151 -5.70 14.86 -14.85
C ASP A 151 -5.32 14.46 -13.42
N GLU A 152 -5.76 13.27 -12.97
CA GLU A 152 -5.43 12.76 -11.63
C GLU A 152 -3.92 12.47 -11.52
N GLN A 153 -3.35 11.81 -12.54
CA GLN A 153 -1.94 11.47 -12.60
C GLN A 153 -1.07 12.73 -12.73
N GLU A 154 -1.48 13.72 -13.53
CA GLU A 154 -0.79 15.02 -13.60
C GLU A 154 -0.78 15.74 -12.25
N ARG A 155 -1.91 15.72 -11.53
CA ARG A 155 -2.02 16.29 -10.19
C ARG A 155 -1.07 15.59 -9.22
N LEU A 156 -1.03 14.25 -9.22
CA LEU A 156 -0.13 13.46 -8.38
C LEU A 156 1.34 13.76 -8.70
N LEU A 157 1.72 13.81 -9.98
CA LEU A 157 3.08 14.14 -10.41
C LEU A 157 3.48 15.55 -9.96
N LYS A 158 2.57 16.52 -10.04
CA LYS A 158 2.79 17.89 -9.58
C LYS A 158 3.01 17.95 -8.06
N ILE A 159 2.24 17.19 -7.28
CA ILE A 159 2.40 17.10 -5.82
C ILE A 159 3.75 16.46 -5.49
N ALA A 160 4.12 15.36 -6.14
CA ALA A 160 5.38 14.67 -5.91
C ALA A 160 6.60 15.56 -6.24
N ASN A 161 6.56 16.30 -7.36
CA ASN A 161 7.61 17.25 -7.73
C ASN A 161 7.75 18.39 -6.70
N LYS A 162 6.64 18.98 -6.26
CA LYS A 162 6.66 20.03 -5.22
C LYS A 162 7.22 19.51 -3.92
N THR A 163 6.81 18.31 -3.51
CA THR A 163 7.30 17.64 -2.31
C THR A 163 8.80 17.39 -2.39
N SER A 164 9.27 16.79 -3.48
CA SER A 164 10.71 16.53 -3.69
C SER A 164 11.54 17.82 -3.65
N LYS A 165 11.05 18.89 -4.28
CA LYS A 165 11.72 20.20 -4.25
C LYS A 165 11.78 20.76 -2.83
N PHE A 166 10.66 20.76 -2.12
CA PHE A 166 10.59 21.27 -0.75
C PHE A 166 11.51 20.48 0.19
N LEU A 167 11.49 19.15 0.12
CA LEU A 167 12.38 18.29 0.92
C LEU A 167 13.85 18.61 0.68
N SER A 168 14.24 18.86 -0.58
CA SER A 168 15.60 19.32 -0.90
C SER A 168 15.92 20.69 -0.27
N GLU A 169 15.00 21.64 -0.30
CA GLU A 169 15.18 22.99 0.29
C GLU A 169 15.39 22.92 1.80
N ILE A 170 14.68 22.02 2.49
CA ILE A 170 14.84 21.79 3.93
C ILE A 170 15.90 20.73 4.25
N SER A 171 16.73 20.35 3.28
CA SER A 171 17.82 19.36 3.43
C SER A 171 17.38 18.02 4.04
N VAL A 172 16.23 17.51 3.59
CA VAL A 172 15.72 16.17 3.90
C VAL A 172 15.95 15.26 2.68
N PRO A 173 16.77 14.19 2.80
CA PRO A 173 16.93 13.20 1.75
C PRO A 173 15.63 12.48 1.44
N LEU A 174 15.38 12.18 0.15
CA LEU A 174 14.19 11.46 -0.29
C LEU A 174 14.10 10.06 0.32
N GLU A 175 15.23 9.45 0.65
CA GLU A 175 15.31 8.13 1.29
C GLU A 175 14.67 8.16 2.68
N ILE A 176 14.85 9.24 3.44
CA ILE A 176 14.21 9.40 4.76
C ILE A 176 12.70 9.62 4.57
N PHE A 177 12.30 10.45 3.60
CA PHE A 177 10.88 10.62 3.25
C PHE A 177 10.21 9.28 2.89
N ARG A 178 10.85 8.50 2.00
CA ARG A 178 10.37 7.17 1.57
C ARG A 178 10.31 6.20 2.74
N PHE A 179 11.30 6.22 3.64
CA PHE A 179 11.28 5.42 4.86
C PHE A 179 10.00 5.69 5.66
N TYR A 180 9.70 6.96 5.99
CA TYR A 180 8.49 7.29 6.73
C TYR A 180 7.21 6.94 5.98
N ARG A 181 7.17 7.16 4.66
CA ARG A 181 6.03 6.78 3.84
C ARG A 181 5.77 5.27 3.88
N THR A 182 6.83 4.46 3.75
CA THR A 182 6.74 2.99 3.86
C THR A 182 6.15 2.58 5.21
N LEU A 183 6.60 3.22 6.30
CA LEU A 183 6.08 2.93 7.64
C LEU A 183 4.62 3.35 7.79
N MET A 184 4.20 4.48 7.22
CA MET A 184 2.80 4.89 7.22
C MET A 184 1.94 3.88 6.47
N ASP A 185 2.34 3.47 5.26
CA ASP A 185 1.58 2.50 4.48
C ASP A 185 1.54 1.13 5.18
N THR A 186 2.64 0.72 5.82
CA THR A 186 2.68 -0.50 6.64
C THR A 186 1.65 -0.47 7.76
N VAL A 187 1.55 0.65 8.48
CA VAL A 187 0.56 0.81 9.56
C VAL A 187 -0.84 0.94 9.00
N PHE A 188 -1.05 1.71 7.93
CA PHE A 188 -2.37 1.83 7.30
C PHE A 188 -2.89 0.45 6.89
N TYR A 189 -2.09 -0.32 6.16
CA TYR A 189 -2.48 -1.65 5.71
C TYR A 189 -2.41 -2.72 6.80
N LYS A 190 -1.90 -2.41 8.00
CA LYS A 190 -2.10 -3.26 9.19
C LYS A 190 -3.59 -3.29 9.58
N TYR A 191 -4.26 -2.14 9.48
CA TYR A 191 -5.66 -1.96 9.93
C TYR A 191 -6.66 -2.03 8.79
N PHE A 192 -6.31 -1.55 7.61
CA PHE A 192 -7.19 -1.52 6.44
C PHE A 192 -6.76 -2.55 5.41
N THR A 193 -7.72 -3.07 4.64
CA THR A 193 -7.40 -3.93 3.50
C THR A 193 -6.63 -3.16 2.43
N PHE A 194 -5.83 -3.86 1.61
CA PHE A 194 -4.96 -3.21 0.62
C PHE A 194 -5.71 -2.50 -0.52
N THR A 195 -7.01 -2.74 -0.67
CA THR A 195 -7.89 -2.05 -1.63
C THR A 195 -8.55 -0.80 -1.05
N SER A 196 -8.30 -0.52 0.24
CA SER A 196 -8.80 0.69 0.89
C SER A 196 -8.01 1.90 0.40
N ASP A 197 -8.74 2.89 -0.08
CA ASP A 197 -8.21 4.18 -0.48
C ASP A 197 -8.31 5.16 0.70
N TYR A 198 -7.38 6.09 0.78
CA TYR A 198 -7.36 7.13 1.82
C TYR A 198 -7.13 8.52 1.22
N ARG A 199 -7.60 9.54 1.93
CA ARG A 199 -7.25 10.92 1.61
C ARG A 199 -5.94 11.27 2.29
N GLU A 200 -5.03 11.86 1.54
CA GLU A 200 -3.79 12.41 2.07
C GLU A 200 -3.77 13.93 1.91
N GLU A 201 -3.30 14.62 2.94
CA GLU A 201 -2.99 16.04 2.89
C GLU A 201 -1.54 16.29 3.26
N THR A 202 -0.86 17.06 2.42
CA THR A 202 0.53 17.44 2.60
C THR A 202 0.64 18.94 2.82
N GLN A 203 1.38 19.33 3.86
CA GLN A 203 1.64 20.73 4.20
C GLN A 203 3.15 20.98 4.22
N CYS A 204 3.56 22.08 3.59
CA CYS A 204 4.97 22.47 3.46
C CYS A 204 5.16 23.85 4.08
N ASP A 205 5.86 23.93 5.21
CA ASP A 205 6.15 25.18 5.91
C ASP A 205 7.64 25.51 5.82
N LEU A 206 8.01 26.41 4.90
CA LEU A 206 9.39 26.86 4.72
C LEU A 206 9.90 27.66 5.94
N SER A 207 9.03 28.41 6.61
CA SER A 207 9.42 29.25 7.75
C SER A 207 9.88 28.40 8.94
N ARG A 208 9.25 27.23 9.11
CA ARG A 208 9.60 26.25 10.15
C ARG A 208 10.53 25.16 9.65
N SER A 209 10.82 25.12 8.34
CA SER A 209 11.52 24.01 7.68
C SER A 209 10.86 22.66 7.99
N GLN A 210 9.53 22.62 7.93
CA GLN A 210 8.72 21.46 8.31
C GLN A 210 7.88 20.95 7.14
N PHE A 211 8.00 19.66 6.87
CA PHE A 211 7.10 18.90 6.03
C PHE A 211 6.11 18.15 6.93
N SER A 212 4.83 18.22 6.64
CA SER A 212 3.81 17.44 7.34
C SER A 212 2.95 16.67 6.35
N THR A 213 2.64 15.41 6.67
CA THR A 213 1.61 14.66 5.95
C THR A 213 0.62 14.03 6.92
N THR A 214 -0.65 14.08 6.54
CA THR A 214 -1.77 13.47 7.25
C THR A 214 -2.45 12.46 6.36
N ILE A 215 -2.55 11.21 6.80
CA ILE A 215 -3.45 10.22 6.19
C ILE A 215 -4.74 10.23 6.98
N TYR A 216 -5.84 10.61 6.33
CA TYR A 216 -7.16 10.60 6.92
C TYR A 216 -7.77 9.20 6.77
N LEU A 217 -8.20 8.64 7.90
CA LEU A 217 -8.80 7.31 7.93
C LEU A 217 -10.14 7.33 7.17
N PRO A 218 -10.41 6.32 6.31
CA PRO A 218 -11.68 6.19 5.61
C PRO A 218 -12.76 5.63 6.54
N LEU A 219 -12.98 6.31 7.67
CA LEU A 219 -13.97 5.98 8.69
C LEU A 219 -15.02 7.10 8.78
N ASN A 220 -16.25 6.72 9.10
CA ASN A 220 -17.33 7.68 9.32
C ASN A 220 -17.19 8.31 10.71
N GLU A 221 -17.62 9.56 10.87
CA GLU A 221 -17.74 10.24 12.16
C GLU A 221 -18.62 9.48 13.16
N SER A 222 -19.58 8.69 12.67
CA SER A 222 -20.46 7.86 13.49
C SER A 222 -19.85 6.53 13.94
N ASP A 223 -18.64 6.19 13.48
CA ASP A 223 -17.97 4.98 13.91
C ASP A 223 -17.40 5.15 15.31
N GLU A 224 -18.07 4.54 16.30
CA GLU A 224 -17.69 4.58 17.72
C GLU A 224 -16.26 4.06 17.97
N SER A 225 -15.69 3.31 17.02
CA SER A 225 -14.32 2.80 17.10
C SER A 225 -13.27 3.71 16.45
N ALA A 226 -13.68 4.76 15.73
CA ALA A 226 -12.77 5.58 14.92
C ALA A 226 -11.64 6.25 15.73
N GLU A 227 -11.96 6.86 16.87
CA GLU A 227 -10.96 7.48 17.74
C GLU A 227 -10.01 6.44 18.35
N PHE A 228 -10.54 5.28 18.71
CA PHE A 228 -9.75 4.18 19.26
C PHE A 228 -8.76 3.63 18.22
N VAL A 229 -9.24 3.35 17.01
CA VAL A 229 -8.41 2.88 15.89
C VAL A 229 -7.36 3.93 15.53
N LEU A 230 -7.75 5.21 15.47
CA LEU A 230 -6.82 6.31 15.22
C LEU A 230 -5.69 6.35 16.27
N GLY A 231 -6.03 6.24 17.55
CA GLY A 231 -5.06 6.19 18.64
C GLY A 231 -4.07 5.03 18.46
N GLN A 232 -4.59 3.82 18.24
CA GLN A 232 -3.76 2.64 18.03
C GLN A 232 -2.84 2.74 16.81
N MET A 233 -3.33 3.31 15.71
CA MET A 233 -2.52 3.51 14.50
C MET A 233 -1.38 4.50 14.74
N ASN A 234 -1.62 5.60 15.44
CA ASN A 234 -0.57 6.56 15.76
C ASN A 234 0.47 5.97 16.73
N ASP A 235 0.04 5.19 17.73
CA ASP A 235 0.93 4.49 18.66
C ASP A 235 1.81 3.45 17.92
N ASP A 236 1.19 2.58 17.11
CA ASP A 236 1.89 1.58 16.30
C ASP A 236 2.90 2.23 15.34
N PHE A 237 2.55 3.37 14.76
CA PHE A 237 3.44 4.10 13.87
C PHE A 237 4.66 4.66 14.61
N GLN A 238 4.47 5.23 15.79
CA GLN A 238 5.58 5.69 16.62
C GLN A 238 6.49 4.52 17.03
N ASP A 239 5.93 3.40 17.46
CA ASP A 239 6.68 2.20 17.83
C ASP A 239 7.46 1.62 16.65
N LEU A 240 6.84 1.57 15.47
CA LEU A 240 7.46 1.08 14.25
C LEU A 240 8.61 1.99 13.81
N ILE A 241 8.42 3.31 13.88
CA ILE A 241 9.48 4.29 13.64
C ILE A 241 10.66 4.06 14.58
N LEU A 242 10.41 3.95 15.89
CA LEU A 242 11.46 3.78 16.89
C LEU A 242 12.25 2.48 16.68
N THR A 243 11.57 1.41 16.31
CA THR A 243 12.17 0.10 16.01
C THR A 243 13.02 0.18 14.75
N LYS A 244 12.45 0.62 13.63
CA LYS A 244 13.11 0.64 12.32
C LYS A 244 14.27 1.64 12.24
N ARG A 245 14.19 2.78 12.93
CA ARG A 245 15.31 3.72 13.02
C ARG A 245 16.55 3.08 13.65
N ARG A 246 16.37 2.23 14.67
CA ARG A 246 17.49 1.53 15.34
C ARG A 246 18.11 0.46 14.43
N GLU A 247 17.30 -0.21 13.63
CA GLU A 247 17.76 -1.23 12.69
C GLU A 247 18.54 -0.63 11.52
N CYS A 248 18.01 0.43 10.89
CA CYS A 248 18.55 0.95 9.63
C CYS A 248 19.63 2.03 9.79
N TYR A 249 19.67 2.74 10.92
CA TYR A 249 20.51 3.92 11.10
C TYR A 249 21.27 3.92 12.42
N SER A 250 21.66 2.75 12.93
CA SER A 250 22.37 2.63 14.22
C SER A 250 23.63 3.51 14.30
N GLU A 251 24.42 3.55 13.23
CA GLU A 251 25.69 4.30 13.16
C GLU A 251 25.50 5.80 12.89
N THR A 252 24.42 6.20 12.21
CA THR A 252 24.12 7.59 11.82
C THR A 252 22.90 8.17 12.55
N LEU A 253 22.50 7.55 13.66
CA LEU A 253 21.22 7.81 14.33
C LEU A 253 21.02 9.27 14.73
N SER A 254 22.09 9.95 15.16
CA SER A 254 22.00 11.36 15.53
C SER A 254 21.73 12.27 14.34
N GLU A 255 22.29 11.97 13.17
CA GLU A 255 22.05 12.74 11.95
C GLU A 255 20.65 12.46 11.42
N PHE A 256 20.27 11.18 11.37
CA PHE A 256 18.91 10.78 11.03
C PHE A 256 17.89 11.53 11.90
N ARG A 257 18.06 11.56 13.22
CA ARG A 257 17.15 12.25 14.15
C ARG A 257 16.96 13.72 13.78
N LYS A 258 18.06 14.46 13.59
CA LYS A 258 18.03 15.89 13.23
C LYS A 258 17.27 16.16 11.94
N VAL A 259 17.48 15.31 10.92
CA VAL A 259 16.76 15.46 9.65
C VAL A 259 15.29 15.09 9.82
N SER A 260 15.02 14.05 10.60
CA SER A 260 13.69 13.51 10.84
C SER A 260 12.79 14.40 11.71
N GLU A 261 13.36 15.35 12.46
CA GLU A 261 12.60 16.38 13.21
C GLU A 261 11.88 17.38 12.29
N ARG A 262 12.26 17.43 11.02
CA ARG A 262 11.62 18.27 9.99
C ARG A 262 10.43 17.58 9.33
N LEU A 263 10.12 16.35 9.76
CA LEU A 263 9.16 15.46 9.16
C LEU A 263 8.07 15.11 10.19
N ASN A 264 6.85 15.59 9.96
CA ASN A 264 5.69 15.29 10.78
C ASN A 264 4.72 14.37 10.01
N TYR A 265 4.44 13.21 10.58
CA TYR A 265 3.59 12.20 9.96
C TYR A 265 2.60 11.75 11.01
N TYR A 266 1.31 11.76 10.68
CA TYR A 266 0.27 11.29 11.59
C TYR A 266 -0.96 10.80 10.81
N PHE A 267 -1.72 9.94 11.45
CA PHE A 267 -3.07 9.61 11.01
C PHE A 267 -4.05 10.63 11.61
N GLY A 268 -5.16 10.86 10.93
CA GLY A 268 -6.22 11.78 11.39
C GLY A 268 -7.61 11.32 10.99
N LEU A 269 -8.63 11.96 11.57
CA LEU A 269 -10.02 11.84 11.14
C LEU A 269 -10.41 13.07 10.32
N ASP A 270 -11.12 12.83 9.23
CA ASP A 270 -11.61 13.89 8.36
C ASP A 270 -13.09 14.15 8.64
N TYR A 271 -13.38 15.05 9.58
CA TYR A 271 -14.74 15.47 9.90
C TYR A 271 -15.40 16.37 8.82
N SER A 272 -14.76 16.49 7.65
CA SER A 272 -15.35 17.14 6.47
C SER A 272 -15.80 16.14 5.40
N TYR A 273 -15.57 14.84 5.64
CA TYR A 273 -15.86 13.77 4.69
C TYR A 273 -17.37 13.47 4.62
N LYS A 274 -18.11 14.31 3.90
CA LYS A 274 -19.45 13.94 3.41
C LYS A 274 -19.27 12.94 2.28
N HIS A 275 -19.67 11.69 2.48
CA HIS A 275 -19.81 10.72 1.40
C HIS A 275 -20.84 11.22 0.37
N GLU A 276 -20.40 11.88 -0.69
CA GLU A 276 -21.11 11.85 -1.96
C GLU A 276 -20.90 10.45 -2.55
N ASN A 277 -21.69 9.43 -2.13
CA ASN A 277 -21.94 8.21 -2.92
C ASN A 277 -22.89 7.16 -2.29
N ASP A 278 -23.88 7.54 -1.49
CA ASP A 278 -24.97 6.63 -1.12
C ASP A 278 -26.20 6.68 -2.07
N ASN A 279 -26.11 7.40 -3.20
CA ASN A 279 -27.21 7.57 -4.17
C ASN A 279 -26.94 6.96 -5.56
N GLN A 280 -26.24 5.82 -5.64
CA GLN A 280 -26.23 4.99 -6.85
C GLN A 280 -26.43 3.50 -6.54
N GLN A 281 -27.47 3.17 -5.76
CA GLN A 281 -28.14 1.87 -5.82
C GLN A 281 -29.65 2.03 -5.59
N VAL A 282 -30.35 2.69 -6.51
CA VAL A 282 -31.76 2.36 -6.83
C VAL A 282 -31.98 2.63 -8.32
N ALA A 283 -31.82 1.59 -9.14
CA ALA A 283 -32.62 1.30 -10.34
C ALA A 283 -32.39 -0.16 -10.71
#